data_AF-A0A2E2XJL0-F1
#
_entry.id   AF-A0A2E2XJL0-F1
#
_cell.length_a   1.000
_cell.length_b   1.000
_cell.length_c   1.000
_cell.angle_alpha   90.00
_cell.angle_beta   90.00
_cell.angle_gamma   90.00
#
_symmetry.space_group_name_H-M   'P 1'
#
loop_
_entity.id
_entity.type
_entity.pdbx_description
1 polymer ?
#
loop_
_entity_poly.entity_id
_entity_poly.type
_entity_poly.pdbx_seq_one_letter_code
_entity_poly.pdbx_strand_id
1 'polypeptide(L)'
;MPVHKYLSHYSPELQQQVKTLIDENRLAESLLSRYPSTHDIGNDQSLRDYVFELKNDYMKKSSPLSKVVYDNRIHVINNALGLHSYVPRVQGNKVKTKNEIRISSVFKKAPEPFLKMIAVHELAHLKEKSHDKAFYRLCTHMLPEYHQLEFDVRLYLVQLDLNGEIY
;
A
#
# COMPACT_ATOMS: atom_id res chain seq x y z
N MET A 1 -10.87 -14.83 -11.30
CA MET A 1 -9.84 -15.29 -10.35
C MET A 1 -9.12 -14.09 -9.77
N PRO A 2 -8.81 -14.06 -8.46
CA PRO A 2 -8.08 -12.97 -7.79
C PRO A 2 -6.74 -12.59 -8.43
N VAL A 3 -6.05 -13.54 -9.09
CA VAL A 3 -4.82 -13.25 -9.86
C VAL A 3 -5.02 -12.13 -10.89
N HIS A 4 -6.09 -12.19 -11.69
CA HIS A 4 -6.36 -11.16 -12.71
C HIS A 4 -6.77 -9.81 -12.12
N LYS A 5 -7.22 -9.81 -10.87
CA LYS A 5 -7.64 -8.61 -10.14
C LYS A 5 -6.45 -7.80 -9.64
N TYR A 6 -5.40 -8.48 -9.18
CA TYR A 6 -4.24 -7.84 -8.55
C TYR A 6 -2.99 -7.79 -9.45
N LEU A 7 -2.87 -8.71 -10.42
CA LEU A 7 -1.65 -8.89 -11.22
C LEU A 7 -1.86 -8.63 -12.73
N SER A 8 -2.97 -8.01 -13.13
CA SER A 8 -3.28 -7.75 -14.56
C SER A 8 -2.20 -6.98 -15.33
N HIS A 9 -1.43 -6.14 -14.64
CA HIS A 9 -0.36 -5.32 -15.24
C HIS A 9 1.00 -6.01 -15.29
N TYR A 10 1.15 -7.21 -14.70
CA TYR A 10 2.38 -8.00 -14.77
C TYR A 10 2.39 -8.90 -16.01
N SER A 11 3.57 -9.33 -16.41
CA SER A 11 3.72 -10.17 -17.61
C SER A 11 2.92 -11.47 -17.49
N PRO A 12 2.46 -12.06 -18.62
CA PRO A 12 1.77 -13.33 -18.61
C PRO A 12 2.59 -14.45 -17.96
N GLU A 13 3.93 -14.43 -18.10
CA GLU A 13 4.78 -15.43 -17.44
C GLU A 13 4.70 -15.34 -15.92
N LEU A 14 4.77 -14.12 -15.35
CA LEU A 14 4.63 -13.92 -13.91
C LEU A 14 3.23 -14.31 -13.42
N GLN A 15 2.18 -13.94 -14.15
CA GLN A 15 0.82 -14.34 -13.81
C GLN A 15 0.68 -15.87 -13.79
N GLN A 16 1.33 -16.58 -14.72
CA GLN A 16 1.31 -18.03 -14.78
C GLN A 16 2.10 -18.67 -13.64
N GLN A 17 3.28 -18.14 -13.30
CA GLN A 17 4.06 -18.61 -12.14
C GLN A 17 3.26 -18.48 -10.83
N VAL A 18 2.54 -17.37 -10.65
CA VAL A 18 1.69 -17.17 -9.47
C VAL A 18 0.50 -18.14 -9.47
N LYS A 19 -0.12 -18.41 -10.64
CA LYS A 19 -1.16 -19.44 -10.74
C LYS A 19 -0.63 -20.81 -10.33
N THR A 20 0.53 -21.22 -10.85
CA THR A 20 1.16 -22.50 -10.46
C THR A 20 1.42 -22.56 -8.95
N LEU A 21 1.91 -21.47 -8.35
CA LEU A 21 2.16 -21.40 -6.90
C LEU A 21 0.86 -21.54 -6.07
N ILE A 22 -0.26 -21.00 -6.59
CA ILE A 22 -1.59 -21.14 -6.00
C ILE A 22 -2.10 -22.57 -6.15
N ASP A 23 -1.97 -23.16 -7.33
CA ASP A 23 -2.42 -24.53 -7.63
C ASP A 23 -1.66 -25.56 -6.78
N GLU A 24 -0.38 -25.29 -6.47
CA GLU A 24 0.45 -26.08 -5.56
C GLU A 24 0.17 -25.81 -4.07
N ASN A 25 -0.71 -24.85 -3.73
CA ASN A 25 -1.01 -24.42 -2.36
C ASN A 25 0.23 -23.92 -1.57
N ARG A 26 1.18 -23.28 -2.26
CA ARG A 26 2.47 -22.82 -1.68
C ARG A 26 2.57 -21.30 -1.54
N LEU A 27 1.51 -20.56 -1.87
CA LEU A 27 1.52 -19.10 -1.80
C LEU A 27 1.75 -18.58 -0.37
N ALA A 28 1.02 -19.12 0.61
CA ALA A 28 1.17 -18.75 2.02
C ALA A 28 2.58 -19.06 2.54
N GLU A 29 3.10 -20.25 2.26
CA GLU A 29 4.45 -20.67 2.64
C GLU A 29 5.52 -19.72 2.06
N SER A 30 5.39 -19.37 0.78
CA SER A 30 6.30 -18.45 0.10
C SER A 30 6.32 -17.05 0.74
N LEU A 31 5.14 -16.55 1.16
CA LEU A 31 5.03 -15.27 1.86
C LEU A 31 5.60 -15.34 3.28
N LEU A 32 5.25 -16.37 4.06
CA LEU A 32 5.72 -16.55 5.43
C LEU A 32 7.23 -16.79 5.53
N SER A 33 7.81 -17.47 4.53
CA SER A 33 9.26 -17.68 4.43
C SER A 33 10.01 -16.35 4.24
N ARG A 34 9.46 -15.43 3.42
CA ARG A 34 10.06 -14.11 3.19
C ARG A 34 9.74 -13.10 4.29
N TYR A 35 8.56 -13.19 4.88
CA TYR A 35 8.02 -12.22 5.83
C TYR A 35 7.42 -12.97 7.04
N PRO A 36 8.25 -13.45 7.99
CA PRO A 36 7.78 -14.36 9.04
C PRO A 36 7.02 -13.68 10.19
N SER A 37 7.03 -12.34 10.26
CA SER A 37 6.54 -11.59 11.41
C SER A 37 5.82 -10.31 11.00
N THR A 38 4.86 -9.91 11.83
CA THR A 38 4.08 -8.68 11.67
C THR A 38 4.73 -7.50 12.40
N HIS A 39 4.29 -6.29 12.04
CA HIS A 39 4.60 -5.09 12.83
C HIS A 39 3.64 -4.93 14.02
N ASP A 40 3.98 -4.01 14.93
CA ASP A 40 3.20 -3.64 16.13
C ASP A 40 2.35 -2.36 15.97
N ILE A 41 2.32 -1.78 14.77
CA ILE A 41 1.58 -0.56 14.40
C ILE A 41 0.07 -0.86 14.23
N GLY A 42 -0.63 -1.22 15.31
CA GLY A 42 -2.03 -1.69 15.24
C GLY A 42 -3.13 -0.61 15.32
N ASN A 43 -2.76 0.64 15.60
CA ASN A 43 -3.72 1.73 15.85
C ASN A 43 -3.41 3.00 15.04
N ASP A 44 -4.38 3.92 14.97
CA ASP A 44 -4.27 5.14 14.17
C ASP A 44 -3.16 6.08 14.65
N GLN A 45 -2.87 6.10 15.96
CA GLN A 45 -1.82 6.95 16.51
C GLN A 45 -0.45 6.44 16.08
N SER A 46 -0.16 5.16 16.27
CA SER A 46 1.10 4.55 15.82
C SER A 46 1.28 4.66 14.31
N LEU A 47 0.20 4.47 13.54
CA LEU A 47 0.25 4.61 12.09
C LEU A 47 0.58 6.04 11.68
N ARG A 48 -0.05 7.01 12.34
CA ARG A 48 0.21 8.42 12.09
C ARG A 48 1.69 8.74 12.32
N ASP A 49 2.23 8.34 13.46
CA ASP A 49 3.62 8.63 13.81
C ASP A 49 4.59 8.00 12.80
N TYR A 50 4.35 6.73 12.44
CA TYR A 50 5.10 6.01 11.40
C TYR A 50 5.10 6.72 10.04
N VAL A 51 3.92 7.13 9.54
CA VAL A 51 3.81 7.83 8.24
C VAL A 51 4.43 9.23 8.29
N PHE A 52 4.33 9.92 9.43
CA PHE A 52 4.93 11.25 9.59
C PHE A 52 6.46 11.19 9.62
N GLU A 53 7.05 10.16 10.23
CA GLU A 53 8.50 9.92 10.18
C GLU A 53 8.98 9.76 8.73
N LEU A 54 8.36 8.84 7.96
CA LEU A 54 8.66 8.67 6.53
C LEU A 54 8.50 9.97 5.74
N LYS A 55 7.41 10.71 5.97
CA LYS A 55 7.19 12.00 5.31
C LYS A 55 8.30 13.00 5.67
N ASN A 56 8.75 13.03 6.91
CA ASN A 56 9.77 13.97 7.36
C ASN A 56 11.14 13.61 6.82
N ASP A 57 11.45 12.34 6.60
CA ASP A 57 12.74 11.93 6.03
C ASP A 57 12.85 12.29 4.55
N TYR A 58 11.79 12.05 3.77
CA TYR A 58 11.86 12.14 2.31
C TYR A 58 11.07 13.29 1.68
N MET A 59 10.07 13.84 2.40
CA MET A 59 9.07 14.75 1.84
C MET A 59 8.88 16.03 2.67
N LYS A 60 9.96 16.58 3.25
CA LYS A 60 9.91 17.83 4.06
C LYS A 60 9.18 19.01 3.38
N LYS A 61 9.33 19.15 2.06
CA LYS A 61 8.70 20.22 1.25
C LYS A 61 7.37 19.81 0.59
N SER A 62 6.70 18.76 1.04
CA SER A 62 5.38 18.35 0.51
C SER A 62 4.22 19.09 1.19
N SER A 63 3.05 19.05 0.54
CA SER A 63 1.80 19.54 1.10
C SER A 63 1.52 18.97 2.50
N PRO A 64 0.89 19.73 3.41
CA PRO A 64 0.61 19.27 4.76
C PRO A 64 -0.34 18.07 4.73
N LEU A 65 -0.03 17.09 5.58
CA LEU A 65 -0.82 15.89 5.80
C LEU A 65 -1.70 16.13 7.03
N SER A 66 -3.02 16.04 6.86
CA SER A 66 -3.98 16.42 7.90
C SER A 66 -4.49 15.24 8.72
N LYS A 67 -4.46 14.03 8.14
CA LYS A 67 -4.97 12.81 8.76
C LYS A 67 -4.27 11.58 8.18
N VAL A 68 -4.00 10.62 9.05
CA VAL A 68 -3.53 9.27 8.70
C VAL A 68 -4.31 8.30 9.59
N VAL A 69 -5.03 7.35 9.00
CA VAL A 69 -5.86 6.39 9.75
C VAL A 69 -5.96 5.05 9.04
N TYR A 70 -6.26 4.01 9.81
CA TYR A 70 -6.78 2.77 9.25
C TYR A 70 -8.27 2.90 8.90
N ASP A 71 -8.69 2.26 7.82
CA ASP A 71 -10.08 2.31 7.37
C ASP A 71 -10.59 0.92 6.96
N ASN A 72 -11.58 0.42 7.71
CA ASN A 72 -12.17 -0.90 7.51
C ASN A 72 -13.09 -0.98 6.27
N ARG A 73 -13.46 0.16 5.69
CA ARG A 73 -14.37 0.24 4.53
C ARG A 73 -13.63 0.26 3.19
N ILE A 74 -12.31 0.38 3.23
CA ILE A 74 -11.49 0.33 2.02
C ILE A 74 -11.45 -1.12 1.54
N HIS A 75 -12.31 -1.41 0.57
CA HIS A 75 -12.11 -2.55 -0.31
C HIS A 75 -10.85 -2.29 -1.12
N VAL A 76 -9.87 -3.19 -1.04
CA VAL A 76 -8.56 -3.08 -1.69
C VAL A 76 -8.67 -3.26 -3.23
N ILE A 77 -9.80 -2.89 -3.81
CA ILE A 77 -10.23 -3.24 -5.17
C ILE A 77 -10.72 -1.96 -5.84
N ASN A 78 -9.74 -1.19 -6.28
CA ASN A 78 -9.71 -0.12 -7.28
C ASN A 78 -8.56 0.80 -6.85
N ASN A 79 -7.35 0.56 -7.40
CA ASN A 79 -6.03 1.06 -6.94
C ASN A 79 -5.49 0.35 -5.69
N ALA A 80 -5.18 -0.95 -5.82
CA ALA A 80 -4.92 -1.93 -4.76
C ALA A 80 -3.82 -1.65 -3.70
N LEU A 81 -3.26 -0.44 -3.62
CA LEU A 81 -2.20 -0.07 -2.70
C LEU A 81 -2.58 1.09 -1.76
N GLY A 82 -3.78 1.66 -1.91
CA GLY A 82 -4.32 2.66 -1.00
C GLY A 82 -5.26 3.63 -1.72
N LEU A 83 -6.13 4.27 -0.94
CA LEU A 83 -7.06 5.27 -1.46
C LEU A 83 -6.62 6.65 -0.98
N HIS A 84 -5.93 7.37 -1.86
CA HIS A 84 -5.81 8.81 -1.71
C HIS A 84 -7.17 9.46 -2.03
N SER A 85 -7.95 9.77 -0.99
CA SER A 85 -9.18 10.55 -1.15
C SER A 85 -8.87 12.04 -0.99
N TYR A 86 -8.85 12.79 -2.09
CA TYR A 86 -8.94 14.25 -2.02
C TYR A 86 -10.35 14.61 -1.54
N VAL A 87 -10.49 15.09 -0.31
CA VAL A 87 -11.76 15.65 0.16
C VAL A 87 -11.72 17.16 -0.08
N PRO A 88 -12.33 17.69 -1.17
CA PRO A 88 -12.51 19.12 -1.32
C PRO A 88 -13.50 19.60 -0.25
N ARG A 89 -13.07 20.49 0.64
CA ARG A 89 -13.98 21.16 1.57
C ARG A 89 -13.98 22.65 1.27
N VAL A 90 -15.16 23.19 0.99
CA VAL A 90 -15.38 24.62 0.78
C VAL A 90 -15.52 25.28 2.16
N GLN A 91 -14.64 26.22 2.50
CA GLN A 91 -14.78 27.09 3.67
C GLN A 91 -14.66 28.54 3.20
N GLY A 92 -15.81 29.20 3.01
CA GLY A 92 -15.87 30.50 2.32
C GLY A 92 -15.54 30.39 0.83
N ASN A 93 -14.98 31.45 0.23
CA ASN A 93 -14.65 31.50 -1.21
C ASN A 93 -13.34 30.77 -1.60
N LYS A 94 -12.73 29.98 -0.71
CA LYS A 94 -11.46 29.26 -0.98
C LYS A 94 -11.60 27.78 -0.68
N VAL A 95 -11.27 26.93 -1.66
CA VAL A 95 -11.13 25.49 -1.48
C VAL A 95 -9.76 25.21 -0.84
N LYS A 96 -9.73 24.71 0.40
CA LYS A 96 -8.51 24.15 0.99
C LYS A 96 -8.56 22.64 0.84
N THR A 97 -7.69 22.07 0.03
CA THR A 97 -7.49 20.62 -0.04
C THR A 97 -6.78 20.15 1.22
N LYS A 98 -7.43 19.25 1.96
CA LYS A 98 -6.80 18.53 3.08
C LYS A 98 -6.32 17.19 2.56
N ASN A 99 -5.01 16.94 2.63
CA ASN A 99 -4.48 15.63 2.29
C ASN A 99 -4.76 14.68 3.46
N GLU A 100 -5.37 13.54 3.18
CA GLU A 100 -5.60 12.45 4.12
C GLU A 100 -5.00 11.18 3.53
N ILE A 101 -4.34 10.38 4.36
CA ILE A 101 -3.89 9.03 4.01
C ILE A 101 -4.78 8.05 4.75
N ARG A 102 -5.32 7.07 4.03
CA ARG A 102 -6.17 6.02 4.58
C ARG A 102 -5.65 4.67 4.12
N ILE A 103 -5.28 3.84 5.08
CA ILE A 103 -4.70 2.53 4.84
C ILE A 103 -5.73 1.47 5.23
N SER A 104 -5.93 0.47 4.40
CA SER A 104 -6.88 -0.61 4.70
C SER A 104 -6.48 -1.32 5.99
N SER A 105 -7.47 -1.65 6.82
CA SER A 105 -7.24 -2.32 8.11
C SER A 105 -6.59 -3.70 7.99
N VAL A 106 -6.58 -4.31 6.80
CA VAL A 106 -5.86 -5.57 6.54
C VAL A 106 -4.35 -5.45 6.78
N PHE A 107 -3.81 -4.23 6.70
CA PHE A 107 -2.40 -3.93 6.98
C PHE A 107 -2.15 -3.60 8.46
N LYS A 108 -3.09 -3.90 9.37
CA LYS A 108 -2.81 -3.82 10.82
C LYS A 108 -1.97 -4.99 11.34
N LYS A 109 -2.08 -6.14 10.66
CA LYS A 109 -1.36 -7.38 10.99
C LYS A 109 -0.46 -7.82 9.83
N ALA A 110 -0.03 -6.89 8.99
CA ALA A 110 0.88 -7.22 7.91
C ALA A 110 2.34 -7.13 8.40
N PRO A 111 3.30 -7.71 7.65
CA PRO A 111 4.71 -7.38 7.78
C PRO A 111 4.97 -5.88 7.64
N GLU A 112 5.93 -5.35 8.41
CA GLU A 112 6.34 -3.94 8.30
C GLU A 112 6.66 -3.51 6.87
N PRO A 113 7.37 -4.31 6.03
CA PRO A 113 7.68 -3.90 4.65
C PRO A 113 6.44 -3.65 3.79
N PHE A 114 5.33 -4.34 4.09
CA PHE A 114 4.07 -4.14 3.37
C PHE A 114 3.44 -2.81 3.76
N LEU A 115 3.37 -2.52 5.07
CA LEU A 115 2.89 -1.25 5.56
C LEU A 115 3.75 -0.08 5.03
N LYS A 116 5.08 -0.26 5.01
CA LYS A 116 6.03 0.73 4.50
C LYS A 116 5.79 1.04 3.04
N MET A 117 5.64 0.01 2.21
CA MET A 117 5.39 0.19 0.78
C MET A 117 4.09 0.95 0.52
N ILE A 118 3.02 0.59 1.23
CA ILE A 118 1.73 1.29 1.16
C ILE A 118 1.87 2.76 1.62
N ALA A 119 2.54 3.01 2.74
CA ALA A 119 2.76 4.36 3.25
C ALA A 119 3.56 5.22 2.24
N VAL A 120 4.62 4.65 1.65
CA VAL A 120 5.44 5.30 0.61
C VAL A 120 4.61 5.62 -0.63
N HIS A 121 3.77 4.68 -1.08
CA HIS A 121 2.84 4.88 -2.21
C HIS A 121 1.92 6.08 -1.96
N GLU A 122 1.25 6.10 -0.81
CA GLU A 122 0.30 7.15 -0.45
C GLU A 122 0.98 8.50 -0.21
N LEU A 123 2.19 8.49 0.34
CA LEU A 123 3.01 9.70 0.50
C LEU A 123 3.43 10.27 -0.85
N ALA A 124 3.83 9.44 -1.82
CA ALA A 124 4.19 9.88 -3.16
C ALA A 124 3.04 10.65 -3.83
N HIS A 125 1.79 10.27 -3.58
CA HIS A 125 0.60 10.97 -4.08
C HIS A 125 0.45 12.43 -3.59
N LEU A 126 1.14 12.82 -2.52
CA LEU A 126 1.19 14.22 -2.11
C LEU A 126 1.86 15.12 -3.15
N LYS A 127 2.78 14.58 -3.96
CA LYS A 127 3.47 15.30 -5.04
C LYS A 127 3.03 14.85 -6.43
N GLU A 128 2.89 13.54 -6.64
CA GLU A 128 2.67 12.94 -7.97
C GLU A 128 1.29 12.30 -8.05
N LYS A 129 0.39 12.83 -8.89
CA LYS A 129 -1.01 12.39 -8.94
C LYS A 129 -1.23 11.11 -9.74
N SER A 130 -0.40 10.89 -10.77
CA SER A 130 -0.50 9.76 -11.69
C SER A 130 0.62 8.76 -11.42
N HIS A 131 0.36 7.47 -11.60
CA HIS A 131 1.36 6.40 -11.50
C HIS A 131 2.28 6.37 -12.73
N ASP A 132 3.05 7.43 -12.93
CA ASP A 132 4.01 7.58 -14.03
C ASP A 132 5.47 7.41 -13.57
N LYS A 133 6.42 7.68 -14.48
CA LYS A 133 7.86 7.57 -14.19
C LYS A 133 8.30 8.47 -13.02
N ALA A 134 7.68 9.64 -12.83
CA ALA A 134 8.01 10.54 -11.73
C ALA A 134 7.53 9.97 -10.40
N PHE A 135 6.31 9.42 -10.37
CA PHE A 135 5.76 8.71 -9.20
C PHE A 135 6.65 7.54 -8.79
N TYR A 136 6.96 6.61 -9.70
CA TYR A 136 7.78 5.44 -9.36
C TYR A 136 9.21 5.81 -8.97
N ARG A 137 9.78 6.87 -9.56
CA ARG A 137 11.08 7.41 -9.13
C ARG A 137 11.03 7.98 -7.71
N LEU A 138 9.93 8.63 -7.32
CA LEU A 138 9.76 9.12 -5.96
C LEU A 138 9.59 7.96 -4.98
N CYS A 139 8.79 6.95 -5.32
CA CYS A 139 8.63 5.75 -4.50
C CYS A 139 9.97 5.03 -4.28
N THR A 140 10.73 4.79 -5.35
CA THR A 140 12.05 4.12 -5.27
C THR A 140 13.12 4.97 -4.56
N HIS A 141 12.98 6.29 -4.56
CA HIS A 141 13.84 7.16 -3.74
C HIS A 141 13.56 6.99 -2.23
N MET A 142 12.29 6.79 -1.85
CA MET A 142 11.89 6.56 -0.45
C MET A 142 12.10 5.12 0.01
N LEU A 143 12.00 4.17 -0.93
CA LEU A 143 12.05 2.73 -0.69
C LEU A 143 12.69 2.04 -1.90
N PRO A 144 14.01 1.79 -1.91
CA PRO A 144 14.72 1.24 -3.08
C PRO A 144 14.10 -0.04 -3.66
N GLU A 145 13.60 -0.92 -2.81
CA GLU A 145 12.94 -2.20 -3.12
C GLU A 145 11.44 -2.08 -3.42
N TYR A 146 10.92 -0.85 -3.62
CA TYR A 146 9.50 -0.56 -3.77
C TYR A 146 8.77 -1.48 -4.76
N HIS A 147 9.34 -1.72 -5.95
CA HIS A 147 8.69 -2.55 -6.96
C HIS A 147 8.52 -4.02 -6.54
N GLN A 148 9.50 -4.56 -5.81
CA GLN A 148 9.43 -5.92 -5.28
C GLN A 148 8.37 -5.99 -4.18
N LEU A 149 8.36 -5.02 -3.26
CA LEU A 149 7.37 -4.96 -2.20
C LEU A 149 5.95 -4.71 -2.72
N GLU A 150 5.80 -3.92 -3.78
CA GLU A 150 4.52 -3.74 -4.47
C GLU A 150 4.00 -5.08 -5.01
N PHE A 151 4.87 -5.85 -5.66
CA PHE A 151 4.51 -7.18 -6.14
C PHE A 151 4.15 -8.14 -4.98
N ASP A 152 4.96 -8.18 -3.93
CA ASP A 152 4.73 -9.05 -2.77
C ASP A 152 3.43 -8.70 -2.03
N VAL A 153 3.09 -7.41 -1.91
CA VAL A 153 1.79 -7.00 -1.35
C VAL A 153 0.65 -7.45 -2.25
N ARG A 154 0.78 -7.36 -3.57
CA ARG A 154 -0.25 -7.89 -4.49
C ARG A 154 -0.40 -9.40 -4.34
N LEU A 155 0.68 -10.15 -4.10
CA LEU A 155 0.61 -11.57 -3.77
C LEU A 155 -0.10 -11.81 -2.43
N TYR A 156 0.18 -11.00 -1.42
CA TYR A 156 -0.51 -11.07 -0.13
C TYR A 156 -2.02 -10.80 -0.28
N LEU A 157 -2.42 -9.83 -1.11
CA LEU A 157 -3.84 -9.58 -1.39
C LEU A 157 -4.51 -10.75 -2.13
N VAL A 158 -3.80 -11.42 -3.04
CA VAL A 158 -4.28 -12.66 -3.66
C VAL A 158 -4.46 -13.76 -2.60
N GLN A 159 -3.52 -13.91 -1.66
CA GLN A 159 -3.62 -14.85 -0.55
C GLN A 159 -4.83 -14.56 0.34
N LEU A 160 -5.04 -13.29 0.73
CA LEU A 160 -6.20 -12.89 1.54
C LEU A 160 -7.52 -13.21 0.85
N ASP A 161 -7.63 -12.92 -0.46
CA ASP A 161 -8.84 -13.16 -1.25
C ASP A 161 -9.16 -14.65 -1.44
N LEU A 162 -8.13 -15.50 -1.59
CA LEU A 162 -8.30 -16.93 -1.86
C LEU A 162 -8.43 -17.77 -0.60
N ASN A 163 -7.57 -17.49 0.37
CA ASN A 163 -7.24 -18.40 1.47
C ASN A 163 -7.33 -17.72 2.85
N GLY A 164 -7.50 -16.40 2.91
CA GLY A 164 -7.61 -15.63 4.15
C GLY A 164 -6.28 -15.17 4.76
N GLU A 165 -6.36 -14.68 5.99
CA GLU A 165 -5.23 -14.15 6.76
C GLU A 165 -4.19 -15.26 7.05
N ILE A 166 -2.91 -14.90 6.95
CA ILE A 166 -1.77 -15.80 7.24
C ILE A 166 -0.92 -15.31 8.43
N TYR A 167 -1.35 -14.22 9.08
CA TYR A 167 -0.65 -13.53 10.17
C TYR A 167 -1.57 -13.32 11.37
#